data_AF-A0AA49JGL0-F1
#
_entry.id   AF-A0AA49JGL0-F1
#
_cell.length_a   1.000
_cell.length_b   1.000
_cell.length_c   1.000
_cell.angle_alpha   90.00
_cell.angle_beta   90.00
_cell.angle_gamma   90.00
#
_symmetry.space_group_name_H-M   'P 1'
#
loop_
_entity.id
_entity.type
_entity.pdbx_description
1 polymer ?
#
loop_
_entity_poly.entity_id
_entity_poly.type
_entity_poly.pdbx_seq_one_letter_code
_entity_poly.pdbx_strand_id
1 'polypeptide(L)' 'MRKKVTEPERLDNFIHSFSSYNSDSKAIVLRLVDQLGSVAQVASLTGLSERTIYDWISEWNKKKNQDL' A
#
# COMPACT_ATOMS: atom_id res chain seq x y z
N MET A 1 -22.70 5.50 -14.26
CA MET A 1 -22.88 5.48 -12.79
C MET A 1 -21.59 4.97 -12.15
N ARG A 2 -21.00 5.68 -11.18
CA ARG A 2 -19.92 5.12 -10.36
C ARG A 2 -20.51 4.04 -9.47
N LYS A 3 -20.03 2.81 -9.58
CA LYS A 3 -20.37 1.73 -8.64
C LYS A 3 -19.77 2.09 -7.27
N LYS A 4 -20.55 1.94 -6.21
CA LYS A 4 -20.09 2.17 -4.83
C LYS A 4 -19.71 0.84 -4.20
N VAL A 5 -18.75 0.86 -3.29
CA VAL A 5 -18.48 -0.26 -2.39
C VAL A 5 -19.65 -0.33 -1.40
N THR A 6 -20.33 -1.47 -1.35
CA THR A 6 -21.57 -1.64 -0.57
C THR A 6 -21.31 -1.81 0.93
N GLU A 7 -20.12 -2.30 1.31
CA GLU A 7 -19.71 -2.58 2.69
C GLU A 7 -18.30 -2.01 2.97
N PRO A 8 -18.15 -0.68 3.15
CA PRO A 8 -16.83 -0.06 3.35
C PRO A 8 -16.13 -0.54 4.62
N GLU A 9 -16.86 -0.77 5.71
CA GLU A 9 -16.25 -1.26 6.96
C GLU A 9 -15.68 -2.68 6.84
N ARG A 10 -16.29 -3.54 6.01
CA ARG A 10 -15.76 -4.88 5.73
C ARG A 10 -14.44 -4.80 4.96
N LEU A 11 -14.32 -3.85 4.05
CA LEU A 11 -13.07 -3.58 3.33
C LEU A 11 -11.99 -3.10 4.30
N ASP A 12 -12.31 -2.16 5.18
CA ASP A 12 -11.37 -1.67 6.20
C ASP A 12 -10.91 -2.83 7.11
N ASN A 13 -11.84 -3.63 7.63
CA ASN A 13 -11.49 -4.79 8.46
C ASN A 13 -10.61 -5.79 7.72
N PHE A 14 -10.85 -6.02 6.43
CA PHE A 14 -10.03 -6.89 5.61
C PHE A 14 -8.60 -6.35 5.47
N ILE A 15 -8.45 -5.05 5.18
CA ILE A 15 -7.13 -4.40 5.08
C ILE A 15 -6.36 -4.52 6.39
N HIS A 16 -7.02 -4.31 7.54
CA HIS A 16 -6.38 -4.38 8.86
C HIS A 16 -6.15 -5.81 9.36
N SER A 17 -6.80 -6.83 8.78
CA SER A 17 -6.63 -8.24 9.17
C SER A 17 -5.33 -8.90 8.70
N PHE A 18 -4.58 -8.24 7.81
CA PHE A 18 -3.30 -8.77 7.33
C PHE A 18 -2.23 -8.67 8.42
N SER A 19 -1.92 -9.79 9.06
CA SER A 19 -0.79 -9.91 10.00
C SER A 19 0.57 -9.88 9.29
N SER A 20 0.61 -10.26 8.02
CA SER A 20 1.72 -10.03 7.10
C SER A 20 1.16 -9.58 5.76
N TYR A 21 1.56 -8.39 5.33
CA TYR A 21 1.17 -7.90 4.00
C TYR A 21 1.77 -8.83 2.96
N ASN A 22 0.92 -9.47 2.15
CA ASN A 22 1.38 -10.28 1.03
C ASN A 22 2.11 -9.40 0.00
N SER A 23 2.97 -10.03 -0.83
CA SER A 23 3.75 -9.32 -1.85
C SER A 23 2.89 -8.46 -2.78
N ASP A 24 1.67 -8.91 -3.04
CA ASP A 24 0.74 -8.28 -3.97
C ASP A 24 0.18 -6.97 -3.39
N SER A 25 -0.13 -6.94 -2.10
CA SER A 25 -0.58 -5.73 -1.40
C SER A 25 0.53 -4.68 -1.37
N LYS A 26 1.77 -5.12 -1.09
CA LYS A 26 2.95 -4.25 -1.12
C LYS A 26 3.14 -3.63 -2.51
N ALA A 27 3.04 -4.43 -3.57
CA ALA A 27 3.18 -3.94 -4.95
C ALA A 27 2.10 -2.91 -5.32
N ILE A 28 0.85 -3.14 -4.92
CA ILE A 28 -0.26 -2.19 -5.15
C ILE A 28 -0.01 -0.88 -4.42
N VAL A 29 0.41 -0.92 -3.15
CA VAL A 29 0.70 0.29 -2.36
C VAL A 29 1.85 1.08 -2.99
N LEU A 30 2.93 0.42 -3.42
CA LEU A 30 4.03 1.08 -4.11
C LEU A 30 3.60 1.72 -5.43
N ARG A 31 2.70 1.06 -6.18
CA ARG A 31 2.11 1.64 -7.40
C ARG A 31 1.27 2.88 -7.11
N LEU A 32 0.52 2.91 -6.01
CA LEU A 32 -0.24 4.08 -5.59
C LEU A 32 0.68 5.25 -5.20
N VAL A 33 1.81 4.96 -4.52
CA VAL A 33 2.84 5.98 -4.22
C VAL A 33 3.40 6.57 -5.51
N ASP A 34 3.75 5.74 -6.48
CA ASP A 34 4.24 6.17 -7.80
C ASP A 34 3.22 7.05 -8.55
N GLN A 35 1.93 6.71 -8.48
CA GLN A 35 0.87 7.47 -9.16
C GLN A 35 0.49 8.78 -8.47
N LEU A 36 0.44 8.81 -7.13
CA LEU A 36 -0.02 9.95 -6.36
C LEU A 36 1.14 10.89 -5.96
N GLY A 37 2.38 10.41 -5.97
CA GLY A 37 3.56 11.18 -5.57
C GLY A 37 3.57 11.58 -4.08
N SER A 38 2.72 10.98 -3.25
CA SER A 38 2.56 11.36 -1.84
C SER A 38 2.33 10.14 -0.94
N VAL A 39 3.32 9.87 -0.07
CA VAL A 39 3.23 8.81 0.95
C VAL A 39 2.12 9.10 1.96
N ALA A 40 1.95 10.36 2.38
CA ALA A 40 0.91 10.76 3.33
C ALA A 40 -0.51 10.51 2.79
N GLN A 41 -0.76 10.79 1.49
CA GLN A 41 -2.05 10.49 0.87
C GLN A 41 -2.29 8.97 0.80
N VAL A 42 -1.27 8.19 0.44
CA VAL A 42 -1.40 6.73 0.39
C VAL A 42 -1.63 6.13 1.78
N ALA A 43 -0.94 6.63 2.81
CA ALA A 43 -1.17 6.24 4.20
C ALA A 43 -2.63 6.47 4.61
N SER A 44 -3.17 7.65 4.32
CA SER A 44 -4.58 7.97 4.58
C SER A 44 -5.56 7.09 3.81
N LEU A 45 -5.23 6.67 2.59
CA LEU A 45 -6.09 5.83 1.74
C LEU A 45 -6.05 4.35 2.12
N THR A 46 -4.92 3.87 2.62
CA THR A 46 -4.67 2.45 2.86
C THR A 46 -4.74 2.06 4.34
N GLY A 47 -4.81 3.04 5.26
CA GLY A 47 -4.73 2.80 6.70
C GLY A 47 -3.32 2.39 7.19
N LEU A 48 -2.34 2.35 6.29
CA LEU A 48 -0.96 2.02 6.63
C LEU A 48 -0.24 3.20 7.25
N SER A 49 0.68 2.92 8.18
CA SER A 49 1.58 3.97 8.66
C SER A 49 2.54 4.41 7.54
N GLU A 50 2.88 5.70 7.49
CA GLU A 50 3.87 6.21 6.54
C GLU A 50 5.21 5.48 6.68
N ARG A 51 5.59 5.13 7.92
CA ARG A 51 6.81 4.35 8.20
C ARG A 51 6.83 3.03 7.45
N THR A 52 5.74 2.26 7.51
CA THR A 52 5.59 0.99 6.79
C THR A 52 5.77 1.18 5.28
N ILE A 53 5.19 2.25 4.72
CA ILE A 53 5.30 2.56 3.30
C ILE A 53 6.76 2.92 2.93
N TYR A 54 7.44 3.74 3.73
CA TYR A 54 8.85 4.07 3.50
C TYR A 54 9.76 2.84 3.59
N ASP A 55 9.53 1.95 4.55
CA ASP A 55 10.26 0.68 4.67
C ASP A 55 10.10 -0.16 3.39
N TRP A 56 8.88 -0.23 2.86
CA TRP A 56 8.61 -0.96 1.61
C TRP A 56 9.28 -0.36 0.39
N ILE A 57 9.31 0.98 0.27
CA ILE A 57 10.03 1.68 -0.79
C ILE A 57 11.53 1.36 -0.71
N SER A 58 12.09 1.41 0.50
CA SER A 58 13.50 1.09 0.74
C SER A 58 13.84 -0.35 0.34
N GLU A 59 13.04 -1.32 0.77
CA GLU A 59 13.22 -2.73 0.42
C GLU A 59 13.09 -2.98 -1.10
N TRP A 60 12.14 -2.33 -1.76
CA TRP A 60 11.95 -2.45 -3.21
C TRP A 60 13.14 -1.91 -3.98
N ASN A 61 13.64 -0.74 -3.60
CA ASN A 61 14.79 -0.11 -4.24
C ASN A 61 16.10 -0.87 -3.98
N LYS A 62 16.23 -1.54 -2.82
CA LYS A 62 17.38 -2.42 -2.55
C LYS A 62 17.44 -3.61 -3.50
N LYS A 63 16.30 -4.24 -3.82
CA LYS A 63 16.26 -5.34 -4.82
C LYS A 63 16.75 -4.89 -6.19
N LYS A 64 16.35 -3.69 -6.63
CA LYS A 64 16.81 -3.11 -7.90
C LYS A 64 18.35 -2.98 -7.99
N ASN A 65 19.04 -2.80 -6.87
CA ASN A 65 20.51 -2.65 -6.84
C ASN A 65 21.27 -3.99 -6.78
N GLN A 66 20.58 -5.13 -6.61
CA GLN A 66 21.21 -6.46 -6.65
C GLN A 66 21.07 -7.15 -8.01
N ASP A 67 20.19 -6.63 -8.87
CA ASP A 67 19.90 -7.17 -10.22
C ASP A 67 20.59 -6.36 -11.35
N LEU A 68 21.56 -5.50 -11.03
CA LEU A 68 22.42 -4.73 -11.95
C LEU A 68 23.89 -5.12 -11.76
#